data_AF-A0A497BZB4-F1
#
_entry.id   AF-A0A497BZB4-F1
#
_cell.length_a   1.000
_cell.length_b   1.000
_cell.length_c   1.000
_cell.angle_alpha   90.00
_cell.angle_beta   90.00
_cell.angle_gamma   90.00
#
_symmetry.space_group_name_H-M   'P 1'
#
loop_
_entity.id
_entity.type
_entity.pdbx_description
1 polymer ?
#
loop_
_entity_poly.entity_id
_entity_poly.type
_entity_poly.pdbx_seq_one_letter_code
_entity_poly.pdbx_strand_id
1 'polypeptide(L)'
;MTTAKVRLQPATTPTPRPGHIPFKYAEHWRSDIELEEPQQSGITVFMTQKAYIRANVHAQSDLNNEIGGWLIGSWREDQDTGEEFIIVERALPALYAKRGSAYITFTQDSQLAMFDIMEEKFPDKELVGWYHTHPKMSVFLSSYDLFLHNSFFPHHWQVALVIEPHGHTAGYFIRDAEGNLDNRAYYGFHELTGGKYLSVVRWKNMTYQEPGEQGEMDYENE
;
A
#
# COMPACT_ATOMS: atom_id res chain seq x y z
N MET A 1 -22.15 20.99 38.49
CA MET A 1 -21.31 19.99 37.81
C MET A 1 -21.97 19.67 36.49
N THR A 2 -21.43 20.18 35.40
CA THR A 2 -22.04 20.10 34.06
C THR A 2 -21.37 18.96 33.32
N THR A 3 -22.06 17.84 33.16
CA THR A 3 -21.60 16.68 32.39
C THR A 3 -21.68 17.04 30.91
N ALA A 4 -20.54 17.31 30.29
CA ALA A 4 -20.44 17.47 28.85
C ALA A 4 -20.70 16.11 28.19
N LYS A 5 -21.88 15.97 27.57
CA LYS A 5 -22.18 14.86 26.66
C LYS A 5 -21.37 15.08 25.39
N VAL A 6 -20.28 14.32 25.23
CA VAL A 6 -19.57 14.22 23.95
C VAL A 6 -20.53 13.61 22.94
N ARG A 7 -21.02 14.46 22.03
CA ARG A 7 -21.82 14.04 20.89
C ARG A 7 -20.84 13.55 19.83
N LEU A 8 -20.60 12.24 19.78
CA LEU A 8 -19.91 11.61 18.66
C LEU A 8 -20.73 11.92 17.40
N GLN A 9 -20.23 12.82 16.56
CA GLN A 9 -20.70 12.90 15.19
C GLN A 9 -20.38 11.56 14.52
N PRO A 10 -21.27 10.96 13.74
CA PRO A 10 -20.88 9.81 12.92
C PRO A 10 -19.72 10.29 12.04
N ALA A 11 -18.57 9.62 12.13
CA ALA A 11 -17.46 9.88 11.23
C ALA A 11 -18.01 9.74 9.81
N THR A 12 -17.99 10.82 9.03
CA THR A 12 -18.33 10.75 7.61
C THR A 12 -17.41 9.72 6.99
N THR A 13 -17.98 8.64 6.43
CA THR A 13 -17.20 7.67 5.68
C THR A 13 -16.44 8.44 4.59
N PRO A 14 -15.09 8.38 4.57
CA PRO A 14 -14.33 9.02 3.52
C PRO A 14 -14.81 8.48 2.16
N THR A 15 -14.93 9.35 1.17
CA THR A 15 -15.22 8.95 -0.21
C THR A 15 -13.97 9.14 -1.06
N PRO A 16 -13.74 8.30 -2.08
CA PRO A 16 -12.60 8.47 -2.96
C PRO A 16 -12.71 9.81 -3.68
N ARG A 17 -11.56 10.47 -3.91
CA ARG A 17 -11.55 11.71 -4.69
C ARG A 17 -11.46 11.37 -6.19
N PRO A 18 -12.10 12.13 -7.09
CA PRO A 18 -12.02 11.82 -8.51
C PRO A 18 -10.58 11.95 -9.05
N GLY A 19 -10.24 11.13 -10.03
CA GLY A 19 -8.96 11.13 -10.75
C GLY A 19 -9.03 10.32 -12.06
N HIS A 20 -7.90 10.24 -12.78
CA HIS A 20 -7.75 9.30 -13.90
C HIS A 20 -6.65 8.31 -13.56
N ILE A 21 -6.87 7.04 -13.86
CA ILE A 21 -5.90 5.98 -13.61
C ILE A 21 -4.64 6.22 -14.47
N PRO A 22 -3.45 6.28 -13.85
CA PRO A 22 -2.23 6.68 -14.55
C PRO A 22 -1.50 5.52 -15.27
N PHE A 23 -2.21 4.56 -15.88
CA PHE A 23 -1.60 3.39 -16.53
C PHE A 23 -0.52 3.77 -17.57
N LYS A 24 -0.76 4.81 -18.36
CA LYS A 24 0.20 5.32 -19.37
C LYS A 24 1.57 5.70 -18.80
N TYR A 25 1.65 5.98 -17.50
CA TYR A 25 2.86 6.42 -16.82
C TYR A 25 3.35 5.41 -15.79
N ALA A 26 2.84 4.19 -15.86
CA ALA A 26 3.09 3.16 -14.87
C ALA A 26 3.52 1.84 -15.53
N GLU A 27 4.46 1.16 -14.87
CA GLU A 27 4.87 -0.19 -15.23
C GLU A 27 4.18 -1.18 -14.30
N HIS A 28 3.55 -2.21 -14.87
CA HIS A 28 2.83 -3.20 -14.07
C HIS A 28 3.78 -4.34 -13.63
N TRP A 29 3.93 -4.49 -12.32
CA TRP A 29 4.70 -5.56 -11.69
C TRP A 29 3.72 -6.53 -11.04
N ARG A 30 3.64 -7.77 -11.53
CA ARG A 30 2.79 -8.82 -10.96
C ARG A 30 3.58 -9.69 -10.01
N SER A 31 2.94 -10.16 -8.95
CA SER A 31 3.57 -11.10 -8.03
C SER A 31 3.59 -12.51 -8.62
N ASP A 32 4.56 -13.34 -8.24
CA ASP A 32 4.61 -14.74 -8.71
C ASP A 32 3.34 -15.52 -8.31
N ILE A 33 2.79 -15.25 -7.11
CA ILE A 33 1.55 -15.88 -6.64
C ILE A 33 0.36 -15.48 -7.52
N GLU A 34 0.26 -14.21 -7.89
CA GLU A 34 -0.82 -13.70 -8.73
C GLU A 34 -0.76 -14.23 -10.17
N LEU A 35 0.42 -14.64 -10.62
CA LEU A 35 0.62 -15.30 -11.91
C LEU A 35 0.21 -16.78 -11.87
N GLU A 36 0.42 -17.46 -10.74
CA GLU A 36 0.01 -18.86 -10.54
C GLU A 36 -1.50 -18.99 -10.28
N GLU A 37 -2.04 -18.13 -9.43
CA GLU A 37 -3.45 -18.11 -9.02
C GLU A 37 -4.02 -16.69 -9.23
N PRO A 38 -4.55 -16.39 -10.44
CA PRO A 38 -5.09 -15.07 -10.73
C PRO A 38 -6.31 -14.76 -9.86
N GLN A 39 -6.11 -13.87 -8.89
CA GLN A 39 -7.18 -13.33 -8.05
C GLN A 39 -7.29 -11.82 -8.27
N GLN A 40 -8.51 -11.31 -8.32
CA GLN A 40 -8.75 -9.88 -8.43
C GLN A 40 -8.52 -9.20 -7.08
N SER A 41 -7.61 -8.23 -7.03
CA SER A 41 -7.43 -7.38 -5.84
C SER A 41 -8.62 -6.42 -5.71
N GLY A 42 -9.05 -6.11 -4.48
CA GLY A 42 -10.13 -5.15 -4.24
C GLY A 42 -9.76 -3.69 -4.52
N ILE A 43 -8.49 -3.36 -4.74
CA ILE A 43 -8.06 -2.02 -5.16
C ILE A 43 -6.75 -2.07 -5.96
N THR A 44 -6.62 -1.20 -6.97
CA THR A 44 -5.38 -1.06 -7.74
C THR A 44 -4.37 -0.19 -7.01
N VAL A 45 -3.14 -0.69 -6.84
CA VAL A 45 -2.06 0.01 -6.14
C VAL A 45 -1.06 0.60 -7.13
N PHE A 46 -0.89 1.92 -7.08
CA PHE A 46 0.21 2.63 -7.71
C PHE A 46 1.22 3.06 -6.67
N MET A 47 2.52 3.00 -6.97
CA MET A 47 3.58 3.45 -6.08
C MET A 47 4.58 4.33 -6.83
N THR A 48 4.88 5.49 -6.27
CA THR A 48 5.94 6.36 -6.83
C THR A 48 7.32 5.76 -6.59
N GLN A 49 8.25 5.96 -7.53
CA GLN A 49 9.65 5.53 -7.36
C GLN A 49 10.28 6.07 -6.07
N LYS A 50 9.93 7.30 -5.66
CA LYS A 50 10.41 7.89 -4.40
C LYS A 50 9.92 7.13 -3.17
N ALA A 51 8.65 6.72 -3.15
CA ALA A 51 8.11 5.91 -2.06
C ALA A 51 8.76 4.52 -2.03
N TYR A 52 8.91 3.89 -3.21
CA TYR A 52 9.58 2.61 -3.36
C TYR A 52 11.00 2.64 -2.79
N ILE A 53 11.82 3.59 -3.23
CA ILE A 53 13.21 3.75 -2.78
C ILE A 53 13.25 3.97 -1.27
N ARG A 54 12.40 4.84 -0.72
CA ARG A 54 12.38 5.11 0.72
C ARG A 54 12.00 3.90 1.56
N ALA A 55 10.98 3.15 1.16
CA ALA A 55 10.57 1.94 1.86
C ALA A 55 11.69 0.91 1.87
N ASN A 56 12.34 0.68 0.72
CA ASN A 56 13.44 -0.27 0.61
C ASN A 56 14.71 0.17 1.35
N VAL A 57 15.08 1.46 1.29
CA VAL A 57 16.21 1.98 2.07
C VAL A 57 15.95 1.85 3.57
N HIS A 58 14.73 2.13 4.03
CA HIS A 58 14.39 1.91 5.42
C HIS A 58 14.44 0.42 5.77
N ALA A 59 13.86 -0.46 4.95
CA ALA A 59 13.90 -1.91 5.16
C ALA A 59 15.32 -2.48 5.29
N GLN A 60 16.29 -1.89 4.58
CA GLN A 60 17.71 -2.25 4.65
C GLN A 60 18.45 -1.68 5.88
N SER A 61 17.84 -0.78 6.65
CA SER A 61 18.48 -0.15 7.82
C SER A 61 18.57 -1.05 9.04
N ASP A 62 17.72 -2.08 9.14
CA ASP A 62 17.80 -3.12 10.16
C ASP A 62 17.45 -4.48 9.55
N LEU A 63 18.48 -5.30 9.34
CA LEU A 63 18.37 -6.62 8.73
C LEU A 63 18.12 -7.76 9.72
N ASN A 64 18.00 -7.44 11.00
CA ASN A 64 17.84 -8.44 12.05
C ASN A 64 16.53 -8.28 12.83
N ASN A 65 15.94 -7.09 12.83
CA ASN A 65 14.69 -6.82 13.51
C ASN A 65 13.63 -6.31 12.53
N GLU A 66 12.37 -6.60 12.84
CA GLU A 66 11.26 -6.01 12.11
C GLU A 66 11.20 -4.50 12.35
N ILE A 67 11.07 -3.79 11.24
CA ILE A 67 10.87 -2.34 11.19
C ILE A 67 9.75 -2.06 10.21
N GLY A 68 9.15 -0.87 10.29
CA GLY A 68 8.02 -0.55 9.45
C GLY A 68 7.67 0.91 9.49
N GLY A 69 6.59 1.24 8.81
CA GLY A 69 6.18 2.60 8.63
C GLY A 69 4.86 2.73 7.90
N TRP A 70 4.57 3.99 7.57
CA TRP A 70 3.31 4.43 7.03
C TRP A 70 3.42 4.63 5.52
N LEU A 71 2.38 4.23 4.80
CA LEU A 71 2.20 4.55 3.38
C LEU A 71 1.18 5.67 3.28
N ILE A 72 1.64 6.82 2.77
CA ILE A 72 0.83 8.03 2.63
C ILE A 72 0.67 8.34 1.16
N GLY A 73 -0.54 8.71 0.76
CA GLY A 73 -0.91 8.72 -0.64
C GLY A 73 -2.20 9.45 -0.94
N SER A 74 -2.74 9.10 -2.09
CA SER A 74 -4.07 9.52 -2.52
C SER A 74 -4.96 8.29 -2.74
N TRP A 75 -6.19 8.31 -2.25
CA TRP A 75 -7.24 7.37 -2.66
C TRP A 75 -8.18 8.04 -3.66
N ARG A 76 -8.41 7.38 -4.80
CA ARG A 76 -9.10 7.95 -5.95
C ARG A 76 -10.09 6.97 -6.56
N GLU A 77 -11.06 7.53 -7.26
CA GLU A 77 -11.98 6.82 -8.15
C GLU A 77 -11.75 7.36 -9.57
N ASP A 78 -11.64 6.44 -10.53
CA ASP A 78 -11.47 6.76 -11.93
C ASP A 78 -12.73 7.37 -12.52
N GLN A 79 -12.60 8.49 -13.22
CA GLN A 79 -13.75 9.18 -13.81
C GLN A 79 -14.36 8.45 -15.01
N ASP A 80 -13.60 7.57 -15.67
CA ASP A 80 -14.02 6.91 -16.91
C ASP A 80 -14.59 5.52 -16.60
N THR A 81 -13.95 4.75 -15.70
CA THR A 81 -14.33 3.37 -15.37
C THR A 81 -15.07 3.24 -14.05
N GLY A 82 -14.97 4.21 -13.14
CA GLY A 82 -15.47 4.11 -11.77
C GLY A 82 -14.63 3.19 -10.87
N GLU A 83 -13.47 2.72 -11.33
CA GLU A 83 -12.57 1.87 -10.54
C GLU A 83 -11.83 2.68 -9.48
N GLU A 84 -11.75 2.13 -8.26
CA GLU A 84 -10.96 2.73 -7.20
C GLU A 84 -9.48 2.35 -7.29
N PHE A 85 -8.61 3.30 -6.95
CA PHE A 85 -7.17 3.09 -6.90
C PHE A 85 -6.51 3.95 -5.83
N ILE A 86 -5.34 3.50 -5.36
CA ILE A 86 -4.46 4.29 -4.50
C ILE A 86 -3.17 4.64 -5.19
N ILE A 87 -2.62 5.80 -4.83
CA ILE A 87 -1.27 6.22 -5.20
C ILE A 87 -0.45 6.36 -3.91
N VAL A 88 0.46 5.42 -3.67
CA VAL A 88 1.46 5.48 -2.60
C VAL A 88 2.56 6.48 -2.99
N GLU A 89 2.47 7.68 -2.43
CA GLU A 89 3.35 8.81 -2.75
C GLU A 89 4.53 8.93 -1.79
N ARG A 90 4.37 8.46 -0.55
CA ARG A 90 5.39 8.55 0.51
C ARG A 90 5.38 7.29 1.36
N ALA A 91 6.59 6.84 1.72
CA ALA A 91 6.83 5.88 2.77
C ALA A 91 7.56 6.60 3.92
N LEU A 92 6.99 6.60 5.12
CA LEU A 92 7.56 7.26 6.30
C LEU A 92 7.83 6.22 7.41
N PRO A 93 9.04 6.13 7.97
CA PRO A 93 9.32 5.25 9.11
C PRO A 93 8.43 5.53 10.33
N ALA A 94 7.98 4.48 11.01
CA ALA A 94 7.30 4.59 12.30
C ALA A 94 8.33 4.66 13.44
N LEU A 95 8.80 5.88 13.72
CA LEU A 95 9.91 6.15 14.64
C LEU A 95 9.66 5.68 16.08
N TYR A 96 8.40 5.67 16.52
CA TYR A 96 8.00 5.30 17.90
C TYR A 96 7.29 3.94 17.97
N ALA A 97 7.38 3.13 16.92
CA ALA A 97 6.84 1.79 16.96
C ALA A 97 7.61 0.92 17.97
N LYS A 98 6.87 0.14 18.77
CA LYS A 98 7.47 -0.90 19.62
C LYS A 98 7.89 -2.06 18.73
N ARG A 99 9.06 -2.64 19.03
CA ARG A 99 9.70 -3.69 18.23
C ARG A 99 10.01 -4.89 19.11
N GLY A 100 9.74 -6.08 18.60
CA GLY A 100 10.31 -7.35 19.03
C GLY A 100 11.07 -8.00 17.87
N SER A 101 11.66 -9.17 18.10
CA SER A 101 12.37 -9.92 17.05
C SER A 101 11.45 -10.46 15.94
N ALA A 102 10.14 -10.45 16.15
CA ALA A 102 9.12 -11.03 15.27
C ALA A 102 7.76 -10.31 15.36
N TYR A 103 7.77 -9.04 15.78
CA TYR A 103 6.58 -8.19 15.69
C TYR A 103 6.95 -6.71 15.72
N ILE A 104 6.18 -5.88 15.01
CA ILE A 104 6.13 -4.44 15.15
C ILE A 104 4.76 -4.01 15.69
N THR A 105 4.67 -2.93 16.45
CA THR A 105 3.38 -2.38 16.90
C THR A 105 3.38 -0.87 16.89
N PHE A 106 2.39 -0.30 16.23
CA PHE A 106 2.17 1.13 16.19
C PHE A 106 1.54 1.62 17.49
N THR A 107 2.38 2.20 18.35
CA THR A 107 1.93 2.84 19.59
C THR A 107 1.06 4.06 19.29
N GLN A 108 0.28 4.50 20.28
CA GLN A 108 -0.46 5.76 20.20
C GLN A 108 0.46 6.94 19.85
N ASP A 109 1.66 7.00 20.47
CA ASP A 109 2.66 8.03 20.18
C ASP A 109 3.15 7.98 18.72
N SER A 110 3.31 6.76 18.16
CA SER A 110 3.67 6.60 16.75
C SER A 110 2.58 7.07 15.81
N GLN A 111 1.31 6.94 16.18
CA GLN A 111 0.17 7.42 15.40
C GLN A 111 0.07 8.94 15.50
N LEU A 112 0.19 9.53 16.70
CA LEU A 112 0.18 10.98 16.89
C LEU A 112 1.28 11.66 16.07
N ALA A 113 2.52 11.17 16.17
CA ALA A 113 3.64 11.71 15.41
C ALA A 113 3.43 11.59 13.88
N MET A 114 2.77 10.54 13.42
CA MET A 114 2.41 10.40 12.01
C MET A 114 1.34 11.42 11.61
N PHE A 115 0.26 11.57 12.40
CA PHE A 115 -0.80 12.53 12.13
C PHE A 115 -0.27 13.97 12.12
N ASP A 116 0.62 14.33 13.04
CA ASP A 116 1.25 15.65 13.08
C ASP A 116 2.03 15.93 11.78
N ILE A 117 2.81 14.96 11.29
CA ILE A 117 3.54 15.08 10.02
C ILE A 117 2.58 15.20 8.83
N MET A 118 1.48 14.43 8.83
CA MET A 118 0.48 14.50 7.77
C MET A 118 -0.22 15.85 7.74
N GLU A 119 -0.66 16.37 8.89
CA GLU A 119 -1.33 17.67 8.98
C GLU A 119 -0.40 18.82 8.55
N GLU A 120 0.88 18.78 8.98
CA GLU A 120 1.84 19.83 8.65
C GLU A 120 2.29 19.79 7.18
N LYS A 121 2.58 18.59 6.64
CA LYS A 121 3.32 18.45 5.36
C LYS A 121 2.49 17.86 4.23
N PHE A 122 1.42 17.15 4.55
CA PHE A 122 0.61 16.41 3.58
C PHE A 122 -0.90 16.55 3.86
N PRO A 123 -1.44 17.78 4.07
CA PRO A 123 -2.83 17.97 4.50
C PRO A 123 -3.86 17.41 3.50
N ASP A 124 -3.49 17.31 2.22
CA ASP A 124 -4.32 16.76 1.16
C ASP A 124 -4.09 15.27 0.89
N LYS A 125 -3.45 14.52 1.80
CA LYS A 125 -3.12 13.10 1.60
C LYS A 125 -3.76 12.21 2.65
N GLU A 126 -4.03 10.98 2.26
CA GLU A 126 -4.60 9.94 3.12
C GLU A 126 -3.54 8.94 3.58
N LEU A 127 -3.82 8.27 4.70
CA LEU A 127 -3.12 7.06 5.12
C LEU A 127 -3.67 5.90 4.29
N VAL A 128 -2.92 5.50 3.26
CA VAL A 128 -3.32 4.44 2.31
C VAL A 128 -2.82 3.06 2.71
N GLY A 129 -2.05 2.97 3.79
CA GLY A 129 -1.59 1.68 4.30
C GLY A 129 -0.36 1.78 5.19
N TRP A 130 0.31 0.64 5.33
CA TRP A 130 1.55 0.50 6.07
C TRP A 130 2.48 -0.49 5.41
N TYR A 131 3.73 -0.49 5.87
CA TYR A 131 4.69 -1.51 5.49
C TYR A 131 5.47 -1.97 6.71
N HIS A 132 5.95 -3.21 6.66
CA HIS A 132 6.92 -3.73 7.61
C HIS A 132 7.87 -4.74 6.95
N THR A 133 8.95 -5.06 7.66
CA THR A 133 9.93 -6.04 7.22
C THR A 133 9.76 -7.38 7.89
N HIS A 134 10.13 -8.44 7.18
CA HIS A 134 10.18 -9.82 7.65
C HIS A 134 11.59 -10.39 7.44
N PRO A 135 12.62 -9.98 8.19
CA PRO A 135 13.99 -10.39 7.90
C PRO A 135 14.19 -11.91 7.95
N LYS A 136 14.64 -12.50 6.82
CA LYS A 136 14.88 -13.95 6.66
C LYS A 136 13.63 -14.82 6.78
N MET A 137 12.45 -14.25 6.54
CA MET A 137 11.18 -14.96 6.54
C MET A 137 10.52 -14.88 5.16
N SER A 138 9.49 -15.68 4.89
CA SER A 138 8.71 -15.49 3.66
C SER A 138 7.85 -14.21 3.71
N VAL A 139 7.39 -13.77 2.55
CA VAL A 139 6.40 -12.68 2.41
C VAL A 139 5.02 -13.25 2.73
N PHE A 140 4.47 -12.92 3.91
CA PHE A 140 3.13 -13.30 4.38
C PHE A 140 2.71 -12.34 5.50
N LEU A 141 1.44 -12.33 5.88
CA LEU A 141 0.96 -11.68 7.11
C LEU A 141 0.83 -12.73 8.23
N SER A 142 1.48 -12.49 9.36
CA SER A 142 1.26 -13.28 10.58
C SER A 142 -0.15 -13.03 11.12
N SER A 143 -0.62 -13.89 12.05
CA SER A 143 -1.88 -13.64 12.74
C SER A 143 -1.89 -12.31 13.49
N TYR A 144 -0.72 -11.86 13.95
CA TYR A 144 -0.57 -10.56 14.59
C TYR A 144 -0.66 -9.40 13.58
N ASP A 145 -0.07 -9.55 12.39
CA ASP A 145 -0.16 -8.54 11.34
C ASP A 145 -1.60 -8.38 10.84
N LEU A 146 -2.34 -9.48 10.69
CA LEU A 146 -3.77 -9.45 10.37
C LEU A 146 -4.55 -8.70 11.45
N PHE A 147 -4.28 -8.97 12.73
CA PHE A 147 -4.91 -8.25 13.84
C PHE A 147 -4.61 -6.76 13.78
N LEU A 148 -3.35 -6.37 13.56
CA LEU A 148 -2.94 -4.97 13.44
C LEU A 148 -3.60 -4.29 12.23
N HIS A 149 -3.55 -4.93 11.07
CA HIS A 149 -4.15 -4.38 9.85
C HIS A 149 -5.65 -4.18 10.04
N ASN A 150 -6.38 -5.18 10.55
CA ASN A 150 -7.82 -5.04 10.80
C ASN A 150 -8.17 -4.00 11.88
N SER A 151 -7.29 -3.76 12.85
CA SER A 151 -7.55 -2.83 13.95
C SER A 151 -7.23 -1.38 13.62
N PHE A 152 -6.14 -1.13 12.87
CA PHE A 152 -5.63 0.22 12.60
C PHE A 152 -5.84 0.68 11.15
N PHE A 153 -6.12 -0.26 10.24
CA PHE A 153 -6.34 -0.02 8.82
C PHE A 153 -7.66 -0.68 8.37
N PRO A 154 -8.81 -0.23 8.92
CA PRO A 154 -10.09 -0.91 8.71
C PRO A 154 -10.70 -0.65 7.33
N HIS A 155 -10.19 0.32 6.57
CA HIS A 155 -10.79 0.71 5.30
C HIS A 155 -10.33 -0.19 4.15
N HIS A 156 -11.21 -0.43 3.17
CA HIS A 156 -10.95 -1.37 2.07
C HIS A 156 -9.82 -0.94 1.13
N TRP A 157 -9.60 0.36 0.98
CA TRP A 157 -8.49 0.91 0.20
C TRP A 157 -7.13 0.84 0.91
N GLN A 158 -7.09 0.48 2.20
CA GLN A 158 -5.85 0.45 2.96
C GLN A 158 -5.14 -0.88 2.79
N VAL A 159 -3.84 -0.82 2.48
CA VAL A 159 -3.03 -2.00 2.16
C VAL A 159 -1.92 -2.24 3.17
N ALA A 160 -1.42 -3.48 3.25
CA ALA A 160 -0.17 -3.78 3.94
C ALA A 160 0.91 -4.19 2.92
N LEU A 161 2.12 -3.68 3.06
CA LEU A 161 3.28 -4.08 2.26
C LEU A 161 4.29 -4.80 3.14
N VAL A 162 4.56 -6.07 2.85
CA VAL A 162 5.62 -6.83 3.54
C VAL A 162 6.87 -6.83 2.66
N ILE A 163 8.02 -6.51 3.25
CA ILE A 163 9.32 -6.51 2.57
C ILE A 163 10.27 -7.49 3.26
N GLU A 164 10.83 -8.43 2.51
CA GLU A 164 11.93 -9.28 2.96
C GLU A 164 13.26 -8.71 2.45
N PRO A 165 14.06 -8.05 3.31
CA PRO A 165 15.20 -7.28 2.86
C PRO A 165 16.42 -8.11 2.41
N HIS A 166 16.55 -9.38 2.80
CA HIS A 166 17.72 -10.21 2.42
C HIS A 166 17.61 -10.74 0.98
N GLY A 167 16.49 -11.41 0.71
CA GLY A 167 16.09 -12.00 -0.56
C GLY A 167 15.61 -10.95 -1.56
N HIS A 168 15.32 -9.74 -1.10
CA HIS A 168 14.72 -8.67 -1.90
C HIS A 168 13.38 -9.14 -2.48
N THR A 169 12.49 -9.66 -1.63
CA THR A 169 11.13 -10.01 -2.02
C THR A 169 10.14 -9.11 -1.29
N ALA A 170 8.97 -8.88 -1.87
CA ALA A 170 7.92 -8.10 -1.22
C ALA A 170 6.54 -8.48 -1.75
N GLY A 171 5.49 -7.97 -1.11
CA GLY A 171 4.13 -8.19 -1.60
C GLY A 171 3.12 -7.26 -0.92
N TYR A 172 2.14 -6.79 -1.69
CA TYR A 172 1.00 -6.06 -1.15
C TYR A 172 -0.11 -7.04 -0.74
N PHE A 173 -0.58 -6.92 0.48
CA PHE A 173 -1.76 -7.62 0.98
C PHE A 173 -2.93 -6.65 0.92
N ILE A 174 -3.95 -7.06 0.18
CA ILE A 174 -5.08 -6.23 -0.23
C ILE A 174 -6.34 -7.04 0.07
N ARG A 175 -7.38 -6.36 0.56
CA ARG A 175 -8.69 -6.99 0.73
C ARG A 175 -9.30 -7.31 -0.63
N ASP A 176 -10.01 -8.43 -0.74
CA ASP A 176 -10.84 -8.73 -1.91
C ASP A 176 -12.13 -7.87 -1.91
N ALA A 177 -12.97 -8.05 -2.94
CA ALA A 177 -14.23 -7.34 -3.09
C ALA A 177 -15.21 -7.62 -1.93
N GLU A 178 -15.10 -8.79 -1.30
CA GLU A 178 -15.88 -9.19 -0.13
C GLU A 178 -15.29 -8.67 1.19
N GLY A 179 -14.13 -7.99 1.15
CA GLY A 179 -13.44 -7.42 2.31
C GLY A 179 -12.54 -8.40 3.07
N ASN A 180 -12.37 -9.63 2.58
CA ASN A 180 -11.49 -10.63 3.17
C ASN A 180 -10.04 -10.29 2.89
N LEU A 181 -9.17 -10.54 3.86
CA LEU A 181 -7.73 -10.38 3.72
C LEU A 181 -7.07 -11.76 3.88
N ASP A 182 -6.63 -12.33 2.76
CA ASP A 182 -5.81 -13.54 2.79
C ASP A 182 -4.40 -13.19 3.25
N ASN A 183 -3.85 -13.99 4.15
CA ASN A 183 -2.57 -13.72 4.80
C ASN A 183 -1.37 -14.30 4.03
N ARG A 184 -1.61 -14.97 2.90
CA ARG A 184 -0.62 -15.59 2.02
C ARG A 184 -0.75 -15.13 0.57
N ALA A 185 -1.93 -14.69 0.14
CA ALA A 185 -2.08 -14.06 -1.16
C ALA A 185 -1.55 -12.62 -1.12
N TYR A 186 -0.48 -12.36 -1.86
CA TYR A 186 0.02 -11.01 -2.07
C TYR A 186 0.03 -10.64 -3.55
N TYR A 187 -0.26 -9.37 -3.82
CA TYR A 187 -0.42 -8.81 -5.14
C TYR A 187 0.80 -8.01 -5.55
N GLY A 188 0.89 -7.82 -6.87
CA GLY A 188 1.76 -6.86 -7.50
C GLY A 188 1.38 -5.39 -7.24
N PHE A 189 1.94 -4.50 -8.04
CA PHE A 189 1.62 -3.08 -8.04
C PHE A 189 2.05 -2.40 -9.36
N HIS A 190 1.61 -1.16 -9.53
CA HIS A 190 1.99 -0.31 -10.65
C HIS A 190 3.06 0.69 -10.21
N GLU A 191 4.27 0.57 -10.76
CA GLU A 191 5.35 1.52 -10.52
C GLU A 191 5.13 2.78 -11.37
N LEU A 192 4.93 3.94 -10.72
CA LEU A 192 4.83 5.21 -11.42
C LEU A 192 6.20 5.74 -11.83
N THR A 193 6.59 5.44 -13.06
CA THR A 193 7.84 5.90 -13.70
C THR A 193 7.70 7.30 -14.31
N GLY A 194 6.49 7.83 -14.43
CA GLY A 194 6.24 9.09 -15.12
C GLY A 194 6.47 9.00 -16.64
N GLY A 195 6.55 7.78 -17.20
CA GLY A 195 6.72 7.50 -18.63
C GLY A 195 8.09 7.89 -19.20
N LYS A 196 9.09 8.18 -18.36
CA LYS A 196 10.41 8.65 -18.80
C LYS A 196 11.58 7.97 -18.11
N TYR A 197 11.35 7.42 -16.92
CA TYR A 197 12.41 6.83 -16.12
C TYR A 197 12.36 5.31 -16.25
N LEU A 198 13.54 4.70 -16.28
CA LEU A 198 13.65 3.24 -16.14
C LEU A 198 13.12 2.80 -14.78
N SER A 199 12.64 1.57 -14.71
CA SER A 199 12.19 0.98 -13.47
C SER A 199 13.31 0.93 -12.41
N VAL A 200 12.95 1.33 -11.18
CA VAL A 200 13.79 1.19 -10.00
C VAL A 200 13.47 -0.06 -9.18
N VAL A 201 12.48 -0.86 -9.60
CA VAL A 201 12.04 -2.05 -8.86
C VAL A 201 13.09 -3.15 -8.96
N ARG A 202 13.43 -3.72 -7.80
CA ARG A 202 14.44 -4.78 -7.63
C ARG A 202 13.92 -5.95 -6.79
N TRP A 203 12.60 -6.06 -6.62
CA TRP A 203 11.99 -7.19 -5.94
C TRP A 203 12.01 -8.42 -6.83
N LYS A 204 12.52 -9.54 -6.32
CA LYS A 204 12.81 -10.75 -7.11
C LYS A 204 11.61 -11.65 -7.36
N ASN A 205 10.56 -11.51 -6.55
CA ASN A 205 9.30 -12.24 -6.67
C ASN A 205 8.22 -11.43 -7.42
N MET A 206 8.69 -10.49 -8.24
CA MET A 206 7.87 -9.56 -9.01
C MET A 206 8.31 -9.61 -10.45
N THR A 207 7.38 -9.92 -11.34
CA THR A 207 7.62 -10.01 -12.77
C THR A 207 7.02 -8.80 -13.47
N TYR A 208 7.87 -8.06 -14.17
CA TYR A 208 7.42 -6.99 -15.05
C TYR A 208 6.53 -7.57 -16.15
N GLN A 209 5.34 -7.02 -16.30
CA GLN A 209 4.49 -7.27 -17.46
C GLN A 209 4.70 -6.09 -18.41
N GLU A 210 5.13 -6.38 -19.64
CA GLU A 210 5.02 -5.41 -20.71
C GLU A 210 3.56 -4.97 -20.80
N PRO A 211 3.28 -3.68 -21.08
CA PRO A 211 1.92 -3.23 -21.32
C PRO A 211 1.33 -4.12 -22.41
N GLY A 212 0.43 -5.02 -22.03
CA GLY A 212 -0.36 -5.76 -23.00
C GLY A 212 -1.15 -4.75 -23.81
N GLU A 213 -1.30 -4.99 -25.10
CA GLU A 213 -2.27 -4.31 -25.98
C GLU A 213 -3.69 -4.51 -25.42
N GLN A 214 -4.05 -3.80 -24.37
CA GLN A 214 -5.41 -3.71 -23.88
C GLN A 214 -5.97 -2.38 -24.36
N GLY A 215 -6.61 -2.44 -25.55
CA GLY A 215 -7.58 -1.44 -25.99
C GLY A 215 -7.26 -0.66 -27.26
N GLU A 216 -6.83 -1.31 -28.35
CA GLU A 216 -7.35 -0.85 -29.66
C GLU A 216 -8.84 -1.22 -29.68
N MET A 217 -9.70 -0.28 -29.25
CA MET A 217 -11.08 -0.30 -29.69
C MET A 217 -11.06 -0.04 -31.18
N ASP A 218 -11.24 -1.10 -31.97
CA ASP A 218 -11.59 -1.02 -33.37
C ASP A 218 -12.82 -0.12 -33.51
N TYR A 219 -12.57 1.15 -33.86
CA TYR A 219 -13.59 1.97 -34.51
C TYR A 219 -13.72 1.44 -35.94
N GLU A 220 -14.37 0.28 -36.11
CA GLU A 220 -14.89 -0.09 -37.41
C GLU A 220 -16.01 0.89 -37.77
N ASN A 221 -15.82 1.52 -38.93
CA ASN A 221 -16.71 2.49 -39.53
C ASN A 221 -18.12 1.91 -39.78
N GLU A 222 -19.14 2.59 -39.29
CA GLU A 222 -20.47 2.66 -39.94
C GLU A 222 -20.90 4.12 -40.09
#